data_AF-A0AAW2SPF5-F1
#
_entry.id   AF-A0AAW2SPF5-F1
#
_cell.length_a   1.000
_cell.length_b   1.000
_cell.length_c   1.000
_cell.angle_alpha   90.00
_cell.angle_beta   90.00
_cell.angle_gamma   90.00
#
_symmetry.space_group_name_H-M   'P 1'
#
loop_
_entity.id
_entity.type
_entity.pdbx_description
1 polymer ?
#
loop_
_entity_poly.entity_id
_entity_poly.type
_entity_poly.pdbx_seq_one_letter_code
_entity_poly.pdbx_strand_id
1 'polypeptide(L)'
;MSDIPYASAVGSIQYVVQCTKPDVAYALSVMNRYQACVGEAHWSVVKTILKYLKRTKDMFLIYGGGELILEGYSDANFQSDDDDAKSQ
;
A
#
# COMPACT_ATOMS: atom_id res chain seq x y z
N MET A 1 4.58 -18.33 22.60
CA MET A 1 4.49 -17.67 21.27
C MET A 1 5.91 -17.37 20.80
N SER A 2 6.65 -18.38 20.35
CA SER A 2 8.10 -18.27 20.14
C SER A 2 8.53 -18.45 18.67
N ASP A 3 7.62 -18.38 17.71
CA ASP A 3 8.01 -18.60 16.30
C ASP A 3 7.05 -18.01 15.25
N ILE A 4 6.33 -16.94 15.59
CA ILE A 4 5.47 -16.26 14.61
C ILE A 4 6.24 -15.05 14.08
N PRO A 5 6.67 -15.04 12.80
CA PRO A 5 7.44 -13.94 12.22
C PRO A 5 6.53 -12.75 11.88
N TYR A 6 5.87 -12.18 12.90
CA TYR A 6 4.88 -11.12 12.75
C TYR A 6 5.48 -9.87 12.08
N ALA A 7 6.64 -9.41 12.56
CA ALA A 7 7.31 -8.23 12.00
C ALA A 7 7.71 -8.43 10.54
N SER A 8 8.16 -9.63 10.16
CA SER A 8 8.49 -9.96 8.78
C SER A 8 7.24 -9.94 7.89
N ALA A 9 6.14 -10.56 8.34
CA ALA A 9 4.88 -10.57 7.61
C ALA A 9 4.31 -9.14 7.43
N VAL A 10 4.36 -8.32 8.48
CA VAL A 10 3.96 -6.90 8.42
C VAL A 10 4.80 -6.15 7.40
N GLY A 11 6.13 -6.33 7.41
CA GLY A 11 7.03 -5.70 6.43
C GLY A 11 6.75 -6.14 4.99
N SER A 12 6.45 -7.42 4.77
CA SER A 12 6.03 -7.89 3.45
C SER A 12 4.70 -7.27 2.98
N ILE A 13 3.73 -7.13 3.89
CA ILE A 13 2.45 -6.46 3.57
C ILE A 13 2.67 -4.97 3.27
N GLN A 14 3.55 -4.30 4.01
CA GLN A 14 3.93 -2.90 3.75
C GLN A 14 4.46 -2.70 2.33
N TYR A 15 5.33 -3.61 1.86
CA TYR A 15 5.84 -3.56 0.49
C TYR A 15 4.71 -3.70 -0.56
N VAL A 16 3.80 -4.66 -0.36
CA VAL A 16 2.65 -4.86 -1.27
C VAL A 16 1.74 -3.64 -1.31
N VAL A 17 1.47 -3.03 -0.14
CA VAL A 17 0.66 -1.82 -0.05
C VAL A 17 1.26 -0.66 -0.85
N GLN A 18 2.58 -0.50 -0.75
CA GLN A 18 3.28 0.61 -1.40
C GLN A 18 3.42 0.45 -2.91
N CYS A 19 3.52 -0.79 -3.40
CA CYS A 19 3.76 -1.05 -4.83
C CYS A 19 2.49 -1.32 -5.64
N THR A 20 1.56 -2.13 -5.14
CA THR A 20 0.51 -2.71 -5.99
C THR A 20 -0.89 -2.71 -5.39
N LYS A 21 -1.02 -2.62 -4.05
CA LYS A 21 -2.30 -2.82 -3.38
C LYS A 21 -2.55 -1.81 -2.25
N PRO A 22 -2.75 -0.51 -2.57
CA PRO A 22 -2.94 0.55 -1.56
C PRO A 22 -4.27 0.44 -0.80
N ASP A 23 -5.25 -0.32 -1.30
CA ASP A 23 -6.51 -0.66 -0.64
C ASP A 23 -6.32 -1.33 0.74
N VAL A 24 -5.22 -2.06 0.95
CA VAL A 24 -4.89 -2.72 2.22
C VAL A 24 -4.18 -1.77 3.22
N ALA A 25 -3.85 -0.53 2.83
CA ALA A 25 -3.11 0.42 3.66
C ALA A 25 -3.76 0.68 5.02
N TYR A 26 -5.10 0.76 5.06
CA TYR A 26 -5.82 0.94 6.32
C TYR A 26 -5.60 -0.24 7.27
N ALA A 27 -5.76 -1.47 6.78
CA ALA A 27 -5.57 -2.67 7.59
C ALA A 27 -4.13 -2.79 8.14
N LEU A 28 -3.14 -2.40 7.33
CA LEU A 28 -1.75 -2.33 7.74
C LEU A 28 -1.52 -1.30 8.87
N SER A 29 -2.09 -0.10 8.74
CA SER A 29 -1.97 0.93 9.78
C SER A 29 -2.54 0.47 11.13
N VAL A 30 -3.63 -0.30 11.11
CA VAL A 30 -4.20 -0.90 12.31
C VAL A 30 -3.23 -1.92 12.91
N MET A 31 -2.63 -2.78 12.10
CA MET A 31 -1.70 -3.83 12.55
C MET A 31 -0.39 -3.29 13.14
N ASN A 32 0.14 -2.19 12.60
CA ASN A 32 1.37 -1.57 13.10
C ASN A 32 1.24 -1.11 14.55
N ARG A 33 0.03 -0.74 15.01
CA ARG A 33 -0.22 -0.34 16.40
C ARG A 33 -0.05 -1.48 17.41
N TYR A 34 -0.16 -2.73 16.97
CA TYR A 34 -0.11 -3.91 17.85
C TYR A 34 1.20 -4.70 17.74
N GLN A 35 2.27 -4.11 17.19
CA GLN A 35 3.58 -4.78 17.06
C GLN A 35 4.20 -5.21 18.39
N ALA A 36 3.94 -4.47 19.49
CA ALA A 36 4.54 -4.76 20.79
C ALA A 36 3.84 -5.88 21.57
N CYS A 37 2.57 -6.20 21.25
CA CYS A 37 1.78 -7.19 21.99
C CYS A 37 0.97 -8.05 21.01
N VAL A 38 1.65 -9.03 20.41
CA VAL A 38 1.07 -9.89 19.38
C VAL A 38 0.28 -11.03 20.03
N GLY A 39 -1.02 -10.83 20.20
CA GLY A 39 -1.98 -11.90 20.52
C GLY A 39 -2.38 -12.75 19.30
N GLU A 40 -2.97 -13.93 19.54
CA GLU A 40 -3.44 -14.82 18.46
C GLU A 40 -4.47 -14.15 17.54
N ALA A 41 -5.31 -13.27 18.09
CA ALA A 41 -6.28 -12.50 17.32
C ALA A 41 -5.62 -11.64 16.24
N HIS A 42 -4.50 -10.98 16.57
CA HIS A 42 -3.76 -10.16 15.61
C HIS A 42 -3.12 -11.01 14.51
N TRP A 43 -2.63 -12.20 14.85
CA TRP A 43 -2.11 -13.14 13.86
C TRP A 43 -3.19 -13.64 12.89
N SER A 44 -4.41 -13.85 13.38
CA SER A 44 -5.55 -14.19 12.52
C SER A 44 -5.85 -13.08 11.50
N VAL A 45 -5.75 -11.81 11.89
CA VAL A 45 -5.94 -10.67 10.98
C VAL A 45 -4.87 -10.66 9.89
N VAL A 46 -3.59 -10.88 10.24
CA VAL A 46 -2.50 -10.97 9.26
C VAL A 46 -2.78 -12.06 8.24
N LYS A 47 -3.21 -13.25 8.69
CA LYS A 47 -3.57 -14.36 7.79
C LYS A 47 -4.73 -14.00 6.86
N THR A 48 -5.73 -13.27 7.36
CA THR A 48 -6.85 -12.82 6.53
C THR A 48 -6.39 -11.87 5.44
N ILE A 49 -5.50 -10.93 5.74
CA ILE A 49 -4.93 -10.01 4.75
C ILE A 49 -4.11 -10.78 3.70
N LEU A 50 -3.24 -11.70 4.12
CA LEU A 50 -2.47 -12.53 3.18
C LEU A 50 -3.40 -13.39 2.29
N LYS A 51 -4.50 -13.90 2.85
CA LYS A 51 -5.52 -14.64 2.10
C LYS A 51 -6.24 -13.74 1.09
N TYR A 52 -6.55 -12.50 1.46
CA TYR A 52 -7.11 -11.50 0.55
C TYR A 52 -6.16 -11.24 -0.61
N LEU A 53 -4.91 -10.86 -0.31
CA LEU A 53 -3.87 -10.60 -1.31
C LEU A 53 -3.68 -11.76 -2.27
N LYS A 54 -3.65 -13.01 -1.76
CA LYS A 54 -3.54 -14.22 -2.59
C LYS A 54 -4.74 -14.42 -3.51
N ARG A 55 -5.96 -14.12 -3.03
CA ARG A 55 -7.20 -14.30 -3.81
C ARG A 55 -7.36 -13.22 -4.88
N THR A 56 -6.85 -12.02 -4.61
CA THR A 56 -6.99 -10.86 -5.51
C THR A 56 -5.71 -10.56 -6.29
N LYS A 57 -4.79 -11.52 -6.40
CA LYS A 57 -3.50 -11.32 -7.09
C LYS A 57 -3.68 -11.02 -8.59
N ASP A 58 -4.73 -11.58 -9.19
CA ASP A 58 -5.05 -11.43 -10.62
C ASP A 58 -6.14 -10.35 -10.85
N MET A 59 -6.50 -9.60 -9.79
CA MET A 59 -7.49 -8.52 -9.87
C MET A 59 -6.79 -7.17 -9.87
N PHE A 60 -7.08 -6.37 -10.89
CA PHE A 60 -6.53 -5.03 -11.09
C PHE A 60 -7.66 -4.01 -11.01
N LEU A 61 -7.37 -2.86 -10.43
CA LEU A 61 -8.29 -1.73 -10.45
C LEU A 61 -8.05 -0.96 -11.76
N ILE A 62 -9.01 -1.05 -12.69
CA ILE A 62 -8.96 -0.32 -13.96
C ILE A 62 -9.78 0.96 -13.77
N TYR A 63 -9.10 2.10 -13.77
CA TYR A 63 -9.75 3.42 -13.83
C TYR A 63 -9.97 3.79 -15.30
N GLY A 64 -11.23 4.00 -15.69
CA GLY A 64 -11.62 4.27 -17.08
C GLY A 64 -12.06 3.02 -17.84
N GLY A 65 -13.21 3.10 -18.50
CA GLY A 65 -13.84 2.01 -19.27
C GLY A 65 -13.58 2.09 -20.78
N GLY A 66 -12.39 2.55 -21.18
CA GLY A 66 -11.97 2.69 -22.57
C GLY A 66 -10.74 1.85 -22.87
N GLU A 67 -10.32 1.86 -24.14
CA GLU A 67 -9.07 1.24 -24.60
C GLU A 67 -7.89 1.66 -23.69
N LEU A 68 -6.96 0.75 -23.39
CA LEU A 68 -5.79 0.97 -22.53
C LEU A 68 -4.79 1.92 -23.23
N ILE A 69 -5.16 3.19 -23.37
CA ILE A 69 -4.29 4.24 -23.87
C ILE A 69 -3.53 4.80 -22.68
N LEU A 70 -2.22 4.56 -22.65
CA LEU A 70 -1.32 5.13 -21.64
C LEU A 70 -1.13 6.62 -21.94
N GLU A 71 -2.00 7.47 -21.41
CA GLU A 71 -1.84 8.93 -21.44
C GLU A 71 -1.15 9.39 -20.16
N GLY A 72 0.12 9.77 -20.28
CA GLY A 72 0.89 10.37 -19.20
C GLY A 72 0.63 11.87 -19.12
N TYR A 73 -0.01 12.33 -18.05
CA TYR A 73 -0.12 13.74 -17.74
C TYR A 73 1.03 14.12 -16.82
N SER A 74 1.90 15.03 -17.27
CA SER A 74 2.95 15.62 -16.44
C SER A 74 2.41 16.93 -15.87
N ASP A 75 2.23 17.00 -14.55
CA ASP A 75 1.89 18.24 -13.87
C ASP A 75 3.12 19.16 -13.89
N ALA A 76 3.05 20.24 -14.67
CA ALA A 76 4.06 21.28 -14.65
C ALA A 76 3.82 22.13 -13.41
N ASN A 77 4.58 21.89 -12.35
CA ASN A 77 4.52 22.74 -11.17
C ASN A 77 5.18 24.10 -11.50
N PHE A 78 4.44 25.20 -11.33
CA PHE A 78 4.90 26.57 -11.57
C PHE A 78 6.16 26.94 -10.76
N GLN A 79 6.44 26.18 -9.70
CA GLN A 79 7.58 26.38 -8.80
C GLN A 79 8.95 25.95 -9.38
N SER A 80 8.97 25.36 -10.57
CA SER A 80 10.19 24.90 -11.27
C SER A 80 10.54 25.72 -12.51
N ASP A 81 9.85 26.85 -12.73
CA ASP A 81 10.18 27.80 -13.80
C ASP A 81 11.18 28.85 -13.27
N ASP A 82 12.40 28.85 -13.81
CA ASP A 82 13.47 29.80 -13.43
C ASP A 82 13.09 31.26 -13.77
N ASP A 83 12.16 31.50 -14.71
CA ASP A 83 11.78 32.84 -15.15
C ASP A 83 10.72 33.51 -14.26
N ASP A 84 9.91 32.74 -13.52
CA ASP A 84 8.76 33.25 -12.75
C ASP A 84 8.91 33.06 -11.22
N ALA A 85 10.06 32.53 -10.77
CA ALA A 85 10.40 32.41 -9.36
C ALA A 85 10.59 33.80 -8.70
N LYS A 86 9.49 34.39 -8.22
CA LYS A 86 9.57 35.56 -7.34
C LYS A 86 10.04 35.15 -5.95
N SER A 87 11.23 35.62 -5.58
CA SER A 87 11.75 35.59 -4.21
C SER A 87 10.72 36.17 -3.24
N GLN A 88 10.46 35.44 -2.14
CA GLN A 88 9.73 35.96 -0.97
C GLN A 88 10.58 36.97 -0.20
#